data_AF-M4Y155-F1
#
_entry.id   AF-M4Y155-F1
#
_cell.length_a   1.000
_cell.length_b   1.000
_cell.length_c   1.000
_cell.angle_alpha   90.00
_cell.angle_beta   90.00
_cell.angle_gamma   90.00
#
_symmetry.space_group_name_H-M   'P 1'
#
loop_
_entity.id
_entity.type
_entity.pdbx_description
1 polymer ?
#
loop_
_entity_poly.entity_id
_entity_poly.type
_entity_poly.pdbx_seq_one_letter_code
_entity_poly.pdbx_strand_id
1 'polypeptide(L)'
;MYPYASAFFRRLTGSTRITIREIHHFAPVLTARELRGSRDSWLSAIDALIESRGTRCWLPLPVGAGQRLFPEVAFQQTERVRCQDALRDEKYTRQRHKERCQREQAYQALAGQAEIELAFHTPETVSSWSARWSGTELRQYDLEEMFWRWSERFPSLEPMERWTMESQPFWTVMAETNALARESPGSVRQLERWMVPNKLTARSQV
;
A
#
# COMPACT_ATOMS: atom_id res chain seq x y z
N MET A 1 43.02 -27.28 -20.82
CA MET A 1 44.03 -26.19 -20.83
C MET A 1 43.37 -24.98 -20.19
N TYR A 2 44.03 -24.27 -19.28
CA TYR A 2 43.45 -23.18 -18.46
C TYR A 2 44.10 -21.83 -18.83
N PRO A 3 43.66 -21.18 -19.93
CA PRO A 3 44.36 -20.02 -20.50
C PRO A 3 44.29 -18.78 -19.61
N TYR A 4 43.17 -18.51 -18.96
CA TYR A 4 42.95 -17.33 -18.13
C TYR A 4 43.71 -17.43 -16.81
N ALA A 5 43.66 -18.59 -16.15
CA ALA A 5 44.45 -18.88 -14.97
C ALA A 5 45.96 -18.76 -15.27
N SER A 6 46.42 -19.31 -16.39
CA SER A 6 47.83 -19.25 -16.79
C SER A 6 48.28 -17.81 -17.09
N ALA A 7 47.44 -17.00 -17.73
CA ALA A 7 47.73 -15.60 -18.01
C ALA A 7 47.76 -14.74 -16.73
N PHE A 8 46.83 -14.99 -15.81
CA PHE A 8 46.75 -14.32 -14.52
C PHE A 8 47.99 -14.56 -13.67
N PHE A 9 48.38 -15.83 -13.47
CA PHE A 9 49.58 -16.14 -12.70
C PHE A 9 50.86 -15.69 -13.40
N ARG A 10 50.93 -15.76 -14.74
CA ARG A 10 52.05 -15.18 -15.49
C ARG A 10 52.22 -13.69 -15.19
N ARG A 11 51.12 -12.95 -15.06
CA ARG A 11 51.16 -11.52 -14.72
C ARG A 11 51.51 -11.26 -13.25
N LEU A 12 51.08 -12.12 -12.33
CA LEU A 12 51.33 -11.96 -10.89
C LEU A 12 52.73 -12.42 -10.44
N THR A 13 53.22 -13.55 -10.96
CA THR A 13 54.47 -14.19 -10.51
C THR A 13 55.55 -14.25 -11.59
N GLY A 14 55.25 -13.85 -12.83
CA GLY A 14 56.16 -13.95 -13.96
C GLY A 14 56.32 -15.36 -14.54
N SER A 15 55.64 -16.35 -13.98
CA SER A 15 55.76 -17.77 -14.35
C SER A 15 54.46 -18.33 -14.93
N THR A 16 54.59 -19.21 -15.92
CA THR A 16 53.47 -20.00 -16.45
C THR A 16 53.17 -21.26 -15.64
N ARG A 17 54.08 -21.66 -14.76
CA ARG A 17 53.93 -22.87 -13.94
C ARG A 17 53.13 -22.53 -12.69
N ILE A 18 51.91 -23.07 -12.61
CA ILE A 18 51.05 -22.95 -11.43
C ILE A 18 51.39 -24.09 -10.47
N THR A 19 52.06 -23.74 -9.37
CA THR A 19 52.41 -24.63 -8.26
C THR A 19 51.51 -24.36 -7.05
N ILE A 20 51.75 -25.08 -5.96
CA ILE A 20 51.01 -24.88 -4.70
C ILE A 20 51.15 -23.44 -4.16
N ARG A 21 52.30 -22.80 -4.39
CA ARG A 21 52.58 -21.44 -3.91
C ARG A 21 51.65 -20.41 -4.54
N GLU A 22 51.35 -20.55 -5.82
CA GLU A 22 50.40 -19.69 -6.52
C GLU A 22 48.96 -19.90 -6.01
N ILE A 23 48.60 -21.15 -5.70
CA ILE A 23 47.25 -21.48 -5.20
C ILE A 23 47.05 -21.03 -3.75
N HIS A 24 48.13 -20.90 -2.97
CA HIS A 24 48.08 -20.30 -1.62
C HIS A 24 47.57 -18.87 -1.60
N HIS A 25 47.58 -18.15 -2.73
CA HIS A 25 46.92 -16.85 -2.85
C HIS A 25 45.41 -16.93 -2.55
N PHE A 26 44.77 -18.05 -2.88
CA PHE A 26 43.36 -18.30 -2.63
C PHE A 26 43.14 -19.08 -1.33
N ALA A 27 43.95 -20.12 -1.10
CA ALA A 27 43.79 -21.03 0.03
C ALA A 27 45.15 -21.28 0.71
N PRO A 28 45.58 -20.43 1.65
CA PRO A 28 46.90 -20.52 2.27
C PRO A 28 47.12 -21.80 3.11
N VAL A 29 46.03 -22.45 3.54
CA VAL A 29 46.06 -23.67 4.37
C VAL A 29 46.12 -24.95 3.51
N LEU A 30 46.02 -24.84 2.18
CA LEU A 30 45.97 -26.00 1.30
C LEU A 30 47.30 -26.77 1.31
N THR A 31 47.24 -28.09 1.51
CA THR A 31 48.45 -28.94 1.49
C THR A 31 48.75 -29.49 0.10
N ALA A 32 50.02 -29.84 -0.16
CA ALA A 32 50.44 -30.44 -1.44
C ALA A 32 49.78 -31.80 -1.72
N ARG A 33 49.38 -32.53 -0.68
CA ARG A 33 48.68 -33.81 -0.81
C ARG A 33 47.24 -33.60 -1.30
N GLU A 34 46.52 -32.63 -0.73
CA GLU A 34 45.14 -32.29 -1.12
C GLU A 34 45.08 -31.70 -2.53
N LEU A 35 46.05 -30.85 -2.87
CA LEU A 35 46.14 -30.27 -4.21
C LEU A 35 46.42 -31.34 -5.27
N ARG A 36 47.23 -32.36 -4.99
CA ARG A 36 47.54 -33.42 -5.98
C ARG A 36 46.30 -34.19 -6.44
N GLY A 37 45.33 -34.42 -5.56
CA GLY A 37 44.07 -35.10 -5.91
C GLY A 37 43.02 -34.21 -6.57
N SER A 38 43.14 -32.87 -6.46
CA SER A 38 42.12 -31.91 -6.89
C SER A 38 42.65 -30.81 -7.82
N ARG A 39 43.86 -30.98 -8.37
CA ARG A 39 44.57 -29.94 -9.12
C ARG A 39 43.76 -29.39 -10.29
N ASP A 40 43.18 -30.27 -11.10
CA ASP A 40 42.38 -29.85 -12.25
C ASP A 40 41.11 -29.10 -11.84
N SER A 41 40.50 -29.50 -10.72
CA SER A 41 39.33 -28.81 -10.17
C SER A 41 39.68 -27.39 -9.72
N TRP A 42 40.82 -27.21 -9.02
CA TRP A 42 41.33 -25.88 -8.65
C TRP A 42 41.62 -25.00 -9.85
N LEU A 43 42.32 -25.54 -10.85
CA LEU A 43 42.68 -24.79 -12.04
C LEU A 43 41.46 -24.42 -12.86
N SER A 44 40.50 -25.33 -13.03
CA SER A 44 39.22 -25.08 -13.69
C SER A 44 38.41 -24.01 -12.96
N ALA A 45 38.33 -24.07 -11.63
CA ALA A 45 37.61 -23.09 -10.83
C ALA A 45 38.25 -21.68 -10.92
N ILE A 46 39.59 -21.59 -10.88
CA ILE A 46 40.31 -20.31 -11.04
C ILE A 46 40.13 -19.76 -12.45
N ASP A 47 40.23 -20.61 -13.47
CA ASP A 47 40.06 -20.21 -14.87
C ASP A 47 38.66 -19.65 -15.11
N ALA A 48 37.62 -20.34 -14.62
CA ALA A 48 36.23 -19.89 -14.68
C ALA A 48 35.99 -18.62 -13.86
N LEU A 49 36.67 -18.45 -12.71
CA LEU A 49 36.57 -17.23 -11.90
C LEU A 49 37.11 -16.02 -12.67
N ILE A 50 38.27 -16.16 -13.31
CA ILE A 50 38.92 -15.08 -14.05
C ILE A 50 38.16 -14.78 -15.34
N GLU A 51 37.77 -15.82 -16.09
CA GLU A 51 36.95 -15.70 -17.30
C GLU A 51 35.66 -14.90 -17.02
N SER A 52 35.02 -15.23 -15.89
CA SER A 52 33.76 -14.61 -15.47
C SER A 52 33.92 -13.30 -14.69
N ARG A 53 35.16 -12.81 -14.51
CA ARG A 53 35.51 -11.61 -13.72
C ARG A 53 34.91 -11.63 -12.31
N GLY A 54 34.89 -12.79 -11.66
CA GLY A 54 34.41 -12.94 -10.29
C GLY A 54 32.92 -13.26 -10.16
N THR A 55 32.14 -13.32 -11.25
CA THR A 55 30.71 -13.67 -11.19
C THR A 55 30.48 -15.16 -10.91
N ARG A 56 31.42 -16.03 -11.27
CA ARG A 56 31.36 -17.48 -11.02
C ARG A 56 32.47 -17.89 -10.06
N CYS A 57 32.12 -18.15 -8.80
CA CYS A 57 33.05 -18.65 -7.79
C CYS A 57 32.63 -20.06 -7.36
N TRP A 58 33.17 -21.06 -8.07
CA TRP A 58 32.86 -22.47 -7.83
C TRP A 58 33.82 -23.10 -6.80
N LEU A 59 33.34 -24.12 -6.09
CA LEU A 59 34.22 -24.97 -5.28
C LEU A 59 35.33 -25.58 -6.18
N PRO A 60 36.58 -25.68 -5.70
CA PRO A 60 37.02 -25.58 -4.31
C PRO A 60 37.44 -24.16 -3.84
N LEU A 61 37.19 -23.11 -4.62
CA LEU A 61 37.53 -21.75 -4.21
C LEU A 61 36.73 -21.33 -2.96
N PRO A 62 37.34 -20.53 -2.07
CA PRO A 62 36.61 -19.97 -0.94
C PRO A 62 35.55 -18.99 -1.43
N VAL A 63 34.41 -18.92 -0.73
CA VAL A 63 33.23 -18.11 -1.08
C VAL A 63 33.59 -16.64 -1.36
N GLY A 64 34.61 -16.09 -0.70
CA GLY A 64 35.07 -14.71 -0.90
C GLY A 64 36.11 -14.51 -2.01
N ALA A 65 36.56 -15.54 -2.73
CA ALA A 65 37.63 -15.42 -3.73
C ALA A 65 37.27 -14.44 -4.86
N GLY A 66 36.03 -14.51 -5.35
CA GLY A 66 35.55 -13.59 -6.39
C GLY A 66 35.48 -12.14 -5.92
N GLN A 67 34.98 -11.90 -4.71
CA GLN A 67 34.90 -10.54 -4.13
C GLN A 67 36.28 -9.94 -3.86
N ARG A 68 37.26 -10.76 -3.44
CA ARG A 68 38.63 -10.28 -3.19
C ARG A 68 39.37 -9.89 -4.47
N LEU A 69 39.17 -10.64 -5.55
CA LEU A 69 39.82 -10.35 -6.83
C LEU A 69 39.09 -9.32 -7.69
N PHE A 70 37.77 -9.26 -7.58
CA PHE A 70 36.90 -8.39 -8.38
C PHE A 70 35.88 -7.67 -7.48
N PRO A 71 36.32 -6.80 -6.56
CA PRO A 71 35.44 -6.12 -5.63
C PRO A 71 34.40 -5.23 -6.35
N GLU A 72 34.76 -4.65 -7.50
CA GLU A 72 33.87 -3.81 -8.30
C GLU A 72 32.66 -4.58 -8.83
N VAL A 73 32.86 -5.85 -9.21
CA VAL A 73 31.80 -6.70 -9.76
C VAL A 73 30.81 -7.08 -8.65
N ALA A 74 31.32 -7.43 -7.47
CA ALA A 74 30.49 -7.71 -6.31
C ALA A 74 29.69 -6.47 -5.86
N PHE A 75 30.34 -5.31 -5.85
CA PHE A 75 29.69 -4.03 -5.57
C PHE A 75 28.57 -3.72 -6.57
N GLN A 76 28.84 -3.83 -7.88
CA GLN A 76 27.84 -3.61 -8.93
C GLN A 76 26.65 -4.56 -8.81
N GLN A 77 26.87 -5.84 -8.50
CA GLN A 77 25.78 -6.79 -8.29
C GLN A 77 24.93 -6.42 -7.08
N THR A 78 25.58 -6.06 -5.97
CA THR A 78 24.90 -5.66 -4.73
C THR A 78 24.06 -4.42 -4.96
N GLU A 79 24.62 -3.40 -5.61
CA GLU A 79 23.90 -2.17 -5.94
C GLU A 79 22.76 -2.42 -6.94
N ARG A 80 22.93 -3.33 -7.91
CA ARG A 80 21.83 -3.74 -8.81
C ARG A 80 20.67 -4.36 -8.05
N VAL A 81 20.95 -5.28 -7.13
CA VAL A 81 19.92 -5.91 -6.28
C VAL A 81 19.24 -4.83 -5.43
N ARG A 82 20.02 -3.97 -4.78
CA ARG A 82 19.51 -2.85 -3.98
C ARG A 82 18.62 -1.90 -4.78
N CYS A 83 19.04 -1.50 -5.97
CA CYS A 83 18.24 -0.66 -6.86
C CYS A 83 16.96 -1.37 -7.31
N GLN A 84 17.03 -2.67 -7.62
CA GLN A 84 15.86 -3.47 -7.98
C GLN A 84 14.85 -3.53 -6.84
N ASP A 85 15.32 -3.77 -5.61
CA ASP A 85 14.48 -3.79 -4.42
C ASP A 85 13.87 -2.42 -4.14
N ALA A 86 14.65 -1.34 -4.25
CA ALA A 86 14.14 0.03 -4.08
C ALA A 86 13.04 0.38 -5.10
N LEU A 87 13.23 0.02 -6.38
CA LEU A 87 12.21 0.21 -7.41
C LEU A 87 10.95 -0.62 -7.15
N ARG A 88 11.12 -1.84 -6.63
CA ARG A 88 10.01 -2.72 -6.25
C ARG A 88 9.21 -2.12 -5.10
N ASP A 89 9.89 -1.66 -4.06
CA ASP A 89 9.27 -1.03 -2.88
C ASP A 89 8.54 0.26 -3.25
N GLU A 90 9.15 1.08 -4.11
CA GLU A 90 8.52 2.29 -4.61
C GLU A 90 7.24 1.98 -5.40
N LYS A 91 7.27 0.97 -6.28
CA LYS A 91 6.08 0.53 -7.03
C LYS A 91 4.93 0.16 -6.09
N TYR A 92 5.18 -0.68 -5.09
CA TYR A 92 4.12 -1.10 -4.16
C TYR A 92 3.67 0.03 -3.22
N THR A 93 4.55 0.96 -2.90
CA THR A 93 4.19 2.16 -2.12
C THR A 93 3.27 3.06 -2.92
N ARG A 94 3.60 3.34 -4.19
CA ARG A 94 2.75 4.11 -5.11
C ARG A 94 1.39 3.44 -5.33
N GLN A 95 1.38 2.11 -5.49
CA GLN A 95 0.14 1.35 -5.64
C GLN A 95 -0.76 1.47 -4.41
N ARG A 96 -0.23 1.19 -3.21
CA ARG A 96 -1.00 1.30 -1.96
C ARG A 96 -1.50 2.73 -1.71
N HIS A 97 -0.69 3.74 -2.04
CA HIS A 97 -1.10 5.13 -1.93
C HIS A 97 -2.27 5.44 -2.87
N LYS A 98 -2.18 5.02 -4.14
CA LYS A 98 -3.27 5.20 -5.13
C LYS A 98 -4.56 4.51 -4.67
N GLU A 99 -4.49 3.28 -4.19
CA GLU A 99 -5.65 2.53 -3.68
C GLU A 99 -6.30 3.25 -2.50
N ARG A 100 -5.50 3.77 -1.55
CA ARG A 100 -6.01 4.57 -0.43
C ARG A 100 -6.69 5.85 -0.89
N CYS A 101 -6.08 6.60 -1.80
CA CYS A 101 -6.67 7.82 -2.35
C CYS A 101 -7.97 7.53 -3.09
N GLN A 102 -8.04 6.46 -3.88
CA GLN A 102 -9.26 6.07 -4.58
C GLN A 102 -10.38 5.68 -3.61
N ARG A 103 -10.06 4.93 -2.56
CA ARG A 103 -11.01 4.57 -1.52
C ARG A 103 -11.53 5.80 -0.78
N GLU A 104 -10.65 6.72 -0.43
CA GLU A 104 -11.01 7.98 0.23
C GLU A 104 -11.91 8.84 -0.68
N GLN A 105 -11.56 8.97 -1.96
CA GLN A 105 -12.39 9.69 -2.94
C GLN A 105 -13.77 9.05 -3.14
N ALA A 106 -13.83 7.72 -3.23
CA ALA A 106 -15.09 6.99 -3.32
C ALA A 106 -15.95 7.22 -2.07
N TYR A 107 -15.32 7.19 -0.88
CA TYR A 107 -15.98 7.50 0.38
C TYR A 107 -16.54 8.92 0.41
N GLN A 108 -15.72 9.92 0.06
CA GLN A 108 -16.14 11.32 0.01
C GLN A 108 -17.23 11.56 -1.03
N ALA A 109 -17.19 10.88 -2.18
CA ALA A 109 -18.24 10.97 -3.18
C ALA A 109 -19.56 10.38 -2.67
N LEU A 110 -19.53 9.23 -1.99
CA LEU A 110 -20.72 8.64 -1.35
C LEU A 110 -21.26 9.52 -0.23
N ALA A 111 -20.39 10.05 0.62
CA ALA A 111 -20.74 10.97 1.68
C ALA A 111 -21.40 12.24 1.13
N GLY A 112 -20.81 12.82 0.09
CA GLY A 112 -21.38 13.97 -0.61
C GLY A 112 -22.73 13.66 -1.27
N GLN A 113 -22.91 12.47 -1.85
CA GLN A 113 -24.21 12.03 -2.36
C GLN A 113 -25.27 11.93 -1.26
N ALA A 114 -24.91 11.34 -0.12
CA ALA A 114 -25.82 11.24 1.02
C ALA A 114 -26.21 12.62 1.56
N GLU A 115 -25.25 13.55 1.68
CA GLU A 115 -25.49 14.92 2.14
C GLU A 115 -26.34 15.73 1.14
N ILE A 116 -26.07 15.57 -0.17
CA ILE A 116 -26.90 16.18 -1.22
C ILE A 116 -28.33 15.64 -1.16
N GLU A 117 -28.51 14.32 -1.05
CA GLU A 117 -29.84 13.71 -0.95
C GLU A 117 -30.58 14.20 0.30
N LEU A 118 -29.89 14.27 1.44
CA LEU A 118 -30.42 14.79 2.70
C LEU A 118 -30.99 16.20 2.55
N ALA A 119 -30.33 17.07 1.78
CA ALA A 119 -30.82 18.42 1.52
C ALA A 119 -32.18 18.47 0.80
N PHE A 120 -32.62 17.37 0.17
CA PHE A 120 -33.93 17.23 -0.49
C PHE A 120 -35.00 16.57 0.39
N HIS A 121 -34.67 16.20 1.64
CA HIS A 121 -35.63 15.65 2.60
C HIS A 121 -36.19 16.71 3.54
N THR A 122 -37.41 16.44 4.01
CA THR A 122 -38.10 17.14 5.11
C THR A 122 -38.02 16.30 6.40
N PRO A 123 -38.28 16.87 7.59
CA PRO A 123 -38.43 16.12 8.84
C PRO A 123 -39.39 14.93 8.76
N GLU A 124 -40.45 15.01 7.95
CA GLU A 124 -41.38 13.89 7.74
C GLU A 124 -40.81 12.74 6.88
N THR A 125 -39.77 13.00 6.08
CA THR A 125 -39.25 12.04 5.09
C THR A 125 -37.82 11.60 5.35
N VAL A 126 -37.11 12.22 6.29
CA VAL A 126 -35.69 11.96 6.58
C VAL A 126 -35.40 10.53 7.05
N SER A 127 -36.38 9.83 7.64
CA SER A 127 -36.19 8.42 8.00
C SER A 127 -36.04 7.48 6.80
N SER A 128 -36.54 7.88 5.62
CA SER A 128 -36.28 7.13 4.38
C SER A 128 -34.82 7.27 3.94
N TRP A 129 -34.24 8.46 4.11
CA TRP A 129 -32.82 8.71 3.90
C TRP A 129 -31.97 7.91 4.89
N SER A 130 -32.29 7.94 6.18
CA SER A 130 -31.51 7.21 7.19
C SER A 130 -31.53 5.70 6.93
N ALA A 131 -32.69 5.14 6.58
CA ALA A 131 -32.83 3.71 6.28
C ALA A 131 -32.05 3.30 5.02
N ARG A 132 -31.97 4.17 4.01
CA ARG A 132 -31.18 3.94 2.80
C ARG A 132 -29.68 3.93 3.09
N TRP A 133 -29.19 4.90 3.86
CA TRP A 133 -27.76 5.12 4.06
C TRP A 133 -27.16 4.33 5.22
N SER A 134 -27.94 3.90 6.21
CA SER A 134 -27.47 3.12 7.37
C SER A 134 -26.89 1.74 7.02
N GLY A 135 -27.16 1.22 5.82
CA GLY A 135 -26.63 -0.05 5.32
C GLY A 135 -25.45 0.08 4.34
N THR A 136 -24.92 1.28 4.14
CA THR A 136 -23.84 1.55 3.17
C THR A 136 -22.45 1.54 3.83
N GLU A 137 -21.39 1.79 3.05
CA GLU A 137 -20.02 1.89 3.57
C GLU A 137 -19.77 3.13 4.44
N LEU A 138 -20.74 4.04 4.53
CA LEU A 138 -20.63 5.25 5.35
C LEU A 138 -20.67 4.92 6.84
N ARG A 139 -19.82 5.61 7.60
CA ARG A 139 -19.80 5.49 9.06
C ARG A 139 -21.05 6.12 9.64
N GLN A 140 -21.64 5.47 10.64
CA GLN A 140 -22.82 5.99 11.33
C GLN A 140 -22.58 7.40 11.93
N TYR A 141 -21.38 7.65 12.46
CA TYR A 141 -21.01 8.97 12.99
C TYR A 141 -21.09 10.08 11.93
N ASP A 142 -20.69 9.81 10.69
CA ASP A 142 -20.72 10.80 9.61
C ASP A 142 -22.18 11.09 9.18
N LEU A 143 -23.04 10.07 9.17
CA LEU A 143 -24.47 10.23 8.93
C LEU A 143 -25.16 11.03 10.04
N GLU A 144 -24.81 10.77 11.30
CA GLU A 144 -25.28 11.54 12.45
C GLU A 144 -24.84 13.01 12.34
N GLU A 145 -23.58 13.26 11.99
CA GLU A 145 -23.08 14.62 11.82
C GLU A 145 -23.79 15.38 10.69
N MET A 146 -24.00 14.74 9.53
CA MET A 146 -24.78 15.30 8.42
C MET A 146 -26.21 15.63 8.87
N PHE A 147 -26.84 14.71 9.60
CA PHE A 147 -28.19 14.90 10.12
C PHE A 147 -28.30 16.10 11.05
N TRP A 148 -27.39 16.24 12.03
CA TRP A 148 -27.45 17.35 12.99
C TRP A 148 -27.24 18.71 12.31
N ARG A 149 -26.32 18.82 11.35
CA ARG A 149 -26.15 20.05 10.56
C ARG A 149 -27.38 20.37 9.72
N TRP A 150 -28.06 19.33 9.20
CA TRP A 150 -29.29 19.49 8.44
C TRP A 150 -30.48 19.88 9.33
N SER A 151 -30.59 19.32 10.54
CA SER A 151 -31.73 19.53 11.44
C SER A 151 -31.84 20.97 11.93
N GLU A 152 -30.71 21.67 12.07
CA GLU A 152 -30.64 23.10 12.43
C GLU A 152 -31.46 24.01 11.49
N ARG A 153 -31.79 23.54 10.29
CA ARG A 153 -32.57 24.30 9.31
C ARG A 153 -34.07 24.27 9.56
N PHE A 154 -34.58 23.37 10.39
CA PHE A 154 -36.02 23.08 10.48
C PHE A 154 -36.61 23.51 11.82
N PRO A 155 -37.62 24.40 11.84
CA PRO A 155 -38.26 24.84 13.08
C PRO A 155 -38.94 23.72 13.87
N SER A 156 -39.46 22.68 13.21
CA SER A 156 -40.06 21.51 13.90
C SER A 156 -39.07 20.75 14.79
N LEU A 157 -37.77 20.90 14.53
CA LEU A 157 -36.71 20.21 15.24
C LEU A 157 -35.99 21.09 16.27
N GLU A 158 -36.42 22.34 16.45
CA GLU A 158 -35.88 23.24 17.49
C GLU A 158 -35.90 22.62 18.90
N PRO A 159 -36.94 21.87 19.32
CA PRO A 159 -36.96 21.24 20.65
C PRO A 159 -35.95 20.09 20.80
N MET A 160 -35.35 19.62 19.71
CA MET A 160 -34.49 18.45 19.69
C MET A 160 -33.03 18.86 19.85
N GLU A 161 -32.54 18.84 21.08
CA GLU A 161 -31.16 19.20 21.39
C GLU A 161 -30.21 18.00 21.22
N ARG A 162 -29.08 18.24 20.54
CA ARG A 162 -28.08 17.20 20.21
C ARG A 162 -27.59 16.43 21.44
N TRP A 163 -27.32 17.13 22.54
CA TRP A 163 -26.79 16.53 23.77
C TRP A 163 -27.77 15.58 24.45
N THR A 164 -29.08 15.78 24.28
CA THR A 164 -30.12 14.88 24.81
C THR A 164 -30.07 13.52 24.10
N MET A 165 -29.51 13.48 22.89
CA MET A 165 -29.48 12.32 22.01
C MET A 165 -28.08 11.70 21.83
N GLU A 166 -27.04 12.24 22.48
CA GLU A 166 -25.64 11.78 22.32
C GLU A 166 -25.40 10.31 22.67
N SER A 167 -26.18 9.75 23.59
CA SER A 167 -26.08 8.34 24.01
C SER A 167 -27.12 7.43 23.33
N GLN A 168 -28.00 8.00 22.51
CA GLN A 168 -29.07 7.27 21.86
C GLN A 168 -28.60 6.73 20.51
N PRO A 169 -29.06 5.52 20.12
CA PRO A 169 -28.76 5.01 18.80
C PRO A 169 -29.47 5.85 17.72
N PHE A 170 -28.86 5.96 16.54
CA PHE A 170 -29.37 6.86 15.50
C PHE A 170 -30.82 6.59 15.09
N TRP A 171 -31.29 5.35 15.13
CA TRP A 171 -32.69 5.03 14.84
C TRP A 171 -33.67 5.64 15.86
N THR A 172 -33.27 5.85 17.11
CA THR A 172 -34.06 6.57 18.13
C THR A 172 -34.17 8.03 17.74
N VAL A 173 -33.07 8.65 17.31
CA VAL A 173 -33.06 10.04 16.81
C VAL A 173 -34.03 10.20 15.65
N MET A 174 -34.06 9.24 14.72
CA MET A 174 -35.03 9.24 13.61
C MET A 174 -36.48 9.07 14.06
N ALA A 175 -36.72 8.26 15.10
CA ALA A 175 -38.06 8.07 15.66
C ALA A 175 -38.58 9.36 16.31
N GLU A 176 -37.75 10.04 17.10
CA GLU A 176 -38.08 11.33 17.72
C GLU A 176 -38.30 12.42 16.67
N THR A 177 -37.45 12.47 15.64
CA THR A 177 -37.59 13.39 14.51
C THR A 177 -38.95 13.24 13.82
N ASN A 178 -39.39 12.00 13.59
CA ASN A 178 -40.71 11.73 13.02
C ASN A 178 -41.86 12.14 13.95
N ALA A 179 -41.71 11.95 15.26
CA ALA A 179 -42.71 12.35 16.24
C ALA A 179 -42.89 13.88 16.23
N LEU A 180 -41.79 14.62 16.36
CA LEU A 180 -41.79 16.09 16.33
C LEU A 180 -42.32 16.65 15.01
N ALA A 181 -41.95 16.06 13.87
CA ALA A 181 -42.47 16.45 12.57
C ALA A 181 -44.00 16.26 12.48
N ARG A 182 -44.56 15.19 13.06
CA ARG A 182 -46.01 14.92 13.05
C ARG A 182 -46.79 15.82 14.00
N GLU A 183 -46.21 16.13 15.15
CA GLU A 183 -46.80 17.02 16.16
C GLU A 183 -46.78 18.49 15.73
N SER A 184 -45.90 18.84 14.78
CA SER A 184 -45.77 20.19 14.28
C SER A 184 -47.03 20.71 13.56
N PRO A 185 -47.39 22.00 13.76
CA PRO A 185 -48.53 22.63 13.08
C PRO A 185 -48.42 22.50 11.55
N GLY A 186 -49.56 22.35 10.88
CA GLY A 186 -49.59 22.21 9.41
C GLY A 186 -48.93 23.38 8.66
N SER A 187 -48.96 24.59 9.23
CA SER A 187 -48.27 25.77 8.70
C SER A 187 -46.74 25.63 8.72
N VAL A 188 -46.18 25.06 9.80
CA VAL A 188 -44.74 24.79 9.94
C VAL A 188 -44.32 23.74 8.93
N ARG A 189 -45.06 22.62 8.83
CA ARG A 189 -44.78 21.58 7.84
C ARG A 189 -44.83 22.10 6.39
N GLN A 190 -45.79 22.98 6.11
CA GLN A 190 -45.88 23.63 4.81
C GLN A 190 -44.69 24.56 4.54
N LEU A 191 -44.27 25.35 5.53
CA LEU A 191 -43.07 26.18 5.44
C LEU A 191 -41.83 25.33 5.15
N GLU A 192 -41.62 24.24 5.90
CA GLU A 192 -40.46 23.35 5.75
C GLU A 192 -40.41 22.69 4.37
N ARG A 193 -41.58 22.32 3.82
CA ARG A 193 -41.69 21.88 2.42
C ARG A 193 -41.26 22.97 1.43
N TRP A 194 -41.47 24.25 1.76
CA TRP A 194 -40.97 25.38 0.98
C TRP A 194 -39.47 25.67 1.20
N MET A 195 -38.86 25.20 2.28
CA MET A 195 -37.42 25.35 2.56
C MET A 195 -36.54 24.32 1.84
N VAL A 196 -37.13 23.19 1.44
CA VAL A 196 -36.43 22.13 0.71
C VAL A 196 -36.48 22.40 -0.80
N PRO A 197 -35.38 22.23 -1.57
CA PRO A 197 -35.38 22.50 -3.02
C PRO A 197 -36.35 21.63 -3.82
N ASN A 198 -36.76 20.47 -3.31
CA ASN A 198 -37.71 19.59 -3.96
C ASN A 198 -39.14 20.19 -3.95
N LYS A 199 -39.60 20.67 -5.12
CA LYS A 199 -40.94 21.25 -5.32
C LYS A 199 -41.92 20.32 -6.04
N LEU A 200 -41.53 19.07 -6.30
CA LEU A 200 -42.39 18.13 -7.00
C LEU A 200 -43.54 17.71 -6.08
N THR A 201 -44.72 18.27 -6.35
CA THR A 201 -45.97 17.71 -5.87
C THR A 201 -46.34 16.59 -6.84
N ALA A 202 -46.18 15.33 -6.43
CA ALA A 202 -46.76 14.23 -7.18
C ALA A 202 -48.28 14.43 -7.19
N ARG A 203 -48.80 15.06 -8.24
CA ARG A 203 -50.22 15.01 -8.57
C ARG A 203 -50.48 13.57 -9.00
N SER A 204 -50.91 12.72 -8.08
CA SER A 204 -51.59 11.48 -8.43
C SER A 204 -52.88 11.87 -9.12
N GLN A 205 -52.85 12.00 -10.45
CA GLN A 205 -54.07 11.92 -11.24
C GLN A 205 -54.53 10.47 -11.17
N VAL A 206 -55.53 10.22 -10.35
CA VAL A 206 -56.49 9.12 -10.52
C VAL A 206 -57.83 9.79 -10.77
#